data_AF-A0A381YAK9-F1
#
_entry.id   AF-A0A381YAK9-F1
#
_cell.length_a   1.000
_cell.length_b   1.000
_cell.length_c   1.000
_cell.angle_alpha   90.00
_cell.angle_beta   90.00
_cell.angle_gamma   90.00
#
_symmetry.space_group_name_H-M   'P 1'
#
loop_
_entity.id
_entity.type
_entity.pdbx_description
1 polymer ?
#
loop_
_entity_poly.entity_id
_entity_poly.type
_entity_poly.pdbx_seq_one_letter_code
_entity_poly.pdbx_strand_id
1 'polypeptide(L)'
;MKINWESIQEFTDIKYERGLDDAKGVIKITINRPELRNSFRPQTVFELKESLKLAREDQGAGVIILTGEGKEAFCAGGDQKIRGDAGYVGEDGVPRLNILDVQKQIRYMPKPVVAMVAGYAVGGGHVLHMLCDLTIAADNAQFGQTGPKVGSFDGGWGASYMARIIGQKRAREVWFLCRMYDAQTALNWGLVNCVVPYEKLEEETVSWCCEMLEKSPLALRMIKGALNADCDGQAGLQQFAGDATMLFYMTEEAQEGRDAFKEKRKPKFDKFPRLP
;
A
#
# COMPACT_ATOMS: atom_id res chain seq x y z
N MET A 1 6.46 19.02 -15.09
CA MET A 1 5.05 18.56 -15.00
C MET A 1 4.22 19.60 -14.24
N LYS A 2 2.93 19.81 -14.54
CA LYS A 2 2.02 20.66 -13.75
C LYS A 2 1.22 19.78 -12.78
N ILE A 3 1.67 19.72 -11.54
CA ILE A 3 1.10 18.88 -10.49
C ILE A 3 0.36 19.78 -9.50
N ASN A 4 -0.93 19.51 -9.29
CA ASN A 4 -1.75 20.22 -8.32
C ASN A 4 -2.56 19.22 -7.50
N TRP A 5 -2.81 19.57 -6.24
CA TRP A 5 -3.52 18.72 -5.28
C TRP A 5 -4.72 19.48 -4.71
N GLU A 6 -5.87 18.81 -4.70
CA GLU A 6 -7.10 19.31 -4.08
C GLU A 6 -7.40 18.46 -2.84
N SER A 7 -7.51 19.10 -1.66
CA SER A 7 -7.99 18.41 -0.46
C SER A 7 -9.44 18.00 -0.65
N ILE A 8 -9.74 16.71 -0.54
CA ILE A 8 -11.08 16.17 -0.77
C ILE A 8 -11.74 15.63 0.51
N GLN A 9 -11.00 15.55 1.62
CA GLN A 9 -11.54 15.30 2.96
C GLN A 9 -10.56 15.79 4.04
N GLU A 10 -11.09 16.39 5.09
CA GLU A 10 -10.30 16.78 6.25
C GLU A 10 -10.08 15.61 7.22
N PHE A 11 -8.84 15.47 7.66
CA PHE A 11 -8.40 14.53 8.68
C PHE A 11 -7.45 15.25 9.65
N THR A 12 -7.21 14.68 10.82
CA THR A 12 -6.39 15.31 11.87
C THR A 12 -4.91 15.07 11.64
N ASP A 13 -4.54 13.80 11.43
CA ASP A 13 -3.14 13.34 11.41
C ASP A 13 -2.65 13.01 9.99
N ILE A 14 -3.51 13.12 8.96
CA ILE A 14 -3.17 12.89 7.56
C ILE A 14 -3.75 13.98 6.65
N LYS A 15 -3.24 14.10 5.42
CA LYS A 15 -3.90 14.80 4.32
C LYS A 15 -4.40 13.78 3.30
N TYR A 16 -5.57 14.05 2.72
CA TYR A 16 -6.20 13.21 1.72
C TYR A 16 -6.56 14.05 0.50
N GLU A 17 -5.79 13.89 -0.58
CA GLU A 17 -5.77 14.81 -1.70
C GLU A 17 -6.00 14.09 -3.03
N ARG A 18 -6.73 14.74 -3.94
CA ARG A 18 -6.90 14.31 -5.33
C ARG A 18 -5.93 15.07 -6.24
N GLY A 19 -5.27 14.35 -7.13
CA GLY A 19 -4.45 14.97 -8.16
C GLY A 19 -5.29 15.64 -9.25
N LEU A 20 -4.86 16.83 -9.66
CA LEU A 20 -5.38 17.60 -10.78
C LEU A 20 -4.31 17.71 -11.88
N ASP A 21 -4.69 18.23 -13.04
CA ASP A 21 -3.80 18.39 -14.20
C ASP A 21 -3.06 17.08 -14.54
N ASP A 22 -1.73 17.06 -14.49
CA ASP A 22 -0.93 15.86 -14.83
C ASP A 22 -1.07 14.75 -13.77
N ALA A 23 -1.50 15.05 -12.54
CA ALA A 23 -1.74 14.06 -11.49
C ALA A 23 -3.19 13.51 -11.49
N LYS A 24 -4.01 13.83 -12.51
CA LYS A 24 -5.40 13.38 -12.58
C LYS A 24 -5.49 11.86 -12.51
N GLY A 25 -6.35 11.36 -11.62
CA GLY A 25 -6.55 9.93 -11.37
C GLY A 25 -5.67 9.35 -10.28
N VAL A 26 -4.81 10.18 -9.66
CA VAL A 26 -4.00 9.83 -8.50
C VAL A 26 -4.65 10.37 -7.23
N ILE A 27 -4.63 9.56 -6.17
CA ILE A 27 -4.96 9.99 -4.81
C ILE A 27 -3.68 9.98 -3.98
N LYS A 28 -3.38 11.09 -3.30
CA LYS A 28 -2.23 11.21 -2.40
C LYS A 28 -2.69 11.20 -0.95
N ILE A 29 -2.15 10.26 -0.19
CA ILE A 29 -2.33 10.11 1.25
C ILE A 29 -1.02 10.50 1.91
N THR A 30 -1.04 11.58 2.70
CA THR A 30 0.15 12.13 3.36
C THR A 30 0.01 12.00 4.87
N ILE A 31 0.90 11.26 5.53
CA ILE A 31 0.97 11.29 7.01
C ILE A 31 1.48 12.67 7.44
N ASN A 32 0.71 13.37 8.25
CA ASN A 32 0.90 14.79 8.56
C ASN A 32 1.14 15.02 10.06
N ARG A 33 2.21 14.41 10.58
CA ARG A 33 2.71 14.62 11.95
C ARG A 33 4.23 14.88 11.93
N PRO A 34 4.70 15.88 11.15
CA PRO A 34 6.13 16.07 10.89
C PRO A 34 6.95 16.35 12.16
N GLU A 35 6.35 16.97 13.17
CA GLU A 35 6.93 17.23 14.49
C GLU A 35 7.30 15.96 15.27
N LEU A 36 6.71 14.81 14.88
CA LEU A 36 7.01 13.48 15.39
C LEU A 36 7.51 12.55 14.30
N ARG A 37 8.16 13.10 13.26
CA ARG A 37 8.70 12.36 12.11
C ARG A 37 7.66 11.43 11.48
N ASN A 38 6.41 11.91 11.39
CA ASN A 38 5.29 11.19 10.80
C ASN A 38 5.06 9.81 11.46
N SER A 39 5.29 9.71 12.77
CA SER A 39 4.91 8.52 13.55
C SER A 39 3.39 8.42 13.68
N PHE A 40 2.85 7.20 13.60
CA PHE A 40 1.42 6.96 13.69
C PHE A 40 0.98 6.61 15.12
N ARG A 41 -0.12 7.23 15.55
CA ARG A 41 -0.90 6.82 16.73
C ARG A 41 -2.21 6.15 16.26
N PRO A 42 -3.03 5.55 17.14
CA PRO A 42 -4.27 4.90 16.74
C PRO A 42 -5.20 5.77 15.88
N GLN A 43 -5.32 7.07 16.18
CA GLN A 43 -6.02 8.07 15.35
C GLN A 43 -5.50 8.06 13.91
N THR A 44 -4.19 8.29 13.71
CA THR A 44 -3.53 8.25 12.40
C THR A 44 -3.86 6.96 11.65
N VAL A 45 -3.83 5.82 12.35
CA VAL A 45 -4.15 4.53 11.73
C VAL A 45 -5.61 4.44 11.31
N PHE A 46 -6.57 4.95 12.11
CA PHE A 46 -7.98 4.99 11.70
C PHE A 46 -8.20 5.86 10.47
N GLU A 47 -7.54 7.02 10.39
CA GLU A 47 -7.64 7.92 9.24
C GLU A 47 -7.00 7.31 7.99
N LEU A 48 -5.87 6.59 8.13
CA LEU A 48 -5.28 5.79 7.04
C LEU A 48 -6.25 4.70 6.57
N LYS A 49 -6.93 4.00 7.49
CA LYS A 49 -7.91 2.97 7.14
C LYS A 49 -9.08 3.53 6.35
N GLU A 50 -9.60 4.69 6.76
CA GLU A 50 -10.72 5.33 6.09
C GLU A 50 -10.32 5.91 4.73
N SER A 51 -9.19 6.62 4.65
CA SER A 51 -8.69 7.16 3.37
C SER A 51 -8.41 6.05 2.34
N LEU A 52 -7.82 4.92 2.73
CA LEU A 52 -7.63 3.77 1.83
C LEU A 52 -8.94 3.14 1.38
N LYS A 53 -9.96 3.10 2.26
CA LYS A 53 -11.31 2.64 1.91
C LYS A 53 -11.97 3.58 0.92
N LEU A 54 -11.93 4.89 1.16
CA LEU A 54 -12.46 5.91 0.25
C LEU A 54 -11.76 5.82 -1.11
N ALA A 55 -10.42 5.74 -1.10
CA ALA A 55 -9.61 5.64 -2.29
C ALA A 55 -9.89 4.35 -3.07
N ARG A 56 -10.20 3.23 -2.41
CA ARG A 56 -10.60 1.97 -3.07
C ARG A 56 -11.91 2.12 -3.84
N GLU A 57 -12.91 2.78 -3.24
CA GLU A 57 -14.26 2.90 -3.81
C GLU A 57 -14.40 4.01 -4.86
N ASP A 58 -13.46 4.97 -4.90
CA ASP A 58 -13.45 6.04 -5.91
C ASP A 58 -13.11 5.50 -7.32
N GLN A 59 -14.08 5.43 -8.21
CA GLN A 59 -13.87 4.97 -9.60
C GLN A 59 -12.98 5.90 -10.43
N GLY A 60 -12.80 7.15 -10.02
CA GLY A 60 -11.89 8.11 -10.65
C GLY A 60 -10.42 7.94 -10.20
N ALA A 61 -10.16 7.19 -9.12
CA ALA A 61 -8.82 6.93 -8.63
C ALA A 61 -8.27 5.62 -9.21
N GLY A 62 -7.15 5.68 -9.93
CA GLY A 62 -6.47 4.52 -10.50
C GLY A 62 -5.18 4.12 -9.76
N VAL A 63 -4.49 5.08 -9.15
CA VAL A 63 -3.22 4.87 -8.43
C VAL A 63 -3.21 5.67 -7.13
N ILE A 64 -2.60 5.12 -6.09
CA ILE A 64 -2.48 5.78 -4.78
C ILE A 64 -1.02 6.10 -4.50
N ILE A 65 -0.73 7.30 -4.01
CA ILE A 65 0.56 7.66 -3.41
C ILE A 65 0.39 7.67 -1.90
N LEU A 66 1.30 7.01 -1.18
CA LEU A 66 1.47 7.15 0.26
C LEU A 66 2.79 7.90 0.52
N THR A 67 2.76 8.96 1.31
CA THR A 67 3.95 9.77 1.65
C THR A 67 3.88 10.31 3.07
N GLY A 68 4.97 10.89 3.56
CA GLY A 68 5.00 11.72 4.77
C GLY A 68 5.07 13.21 4.42
N GLU A 69 4.57 14.05 5.32
CA GLU A 69 4.70 15.50 5.21
C GLU A 69 6.15 15.94 5.41
N GLY A 70 6.62 16.81 4.52
CA GLY A 70 7.95 17.41 4.59
C GLY A 70 9.07 16.48 4.09
N LYS A 71 10.31 16.94 4.25
CA LYS A 71 11.50 16.26 3.71
C LYS A 71 12.16 15.26 4.65
N GLU A 72 11.81 15.32 5.94
CA GLU A 72 12.56 14.66 7.01
C GLU A 72 12.15 13.21 7.23
N ALA A 73 10.89 12.86 7.00
CA ALA A 73 10.39 11.52 7.28
C ALA A 73 9.22 11.13 6.40
N PHE A 74 9.27 9.92 5.86
CA PHE A 74 8.10 9.22 5.37
C PHE A 74 7.23 8.78 6.56
N CYS A 75 7.82 7.99 7.47
CA CYS A 75 7.17 7.53 8.68
C CYS A 75 8.18 6.90 9.64
N ALA A 76 8.15 7.30 10.91
CA ALA A 76 8.98 6.72 11.97
C ALA A 76 8.37 5.48 12.66
N GLY A 77 7.21 4.99 12.19
CA GLY A 77 6.49 3.88 12.80
C GLY A 77 5.54 4.29 13.91
N GLY A 78 5.25 3.37 14.83
CA GLY A 78 4.31 3.64 15.91
C GLY A 78 4.87 4.60 16.95
N ASP A 79 4.05 5.59 17.33
CA ASP A 79 4.39 6.60 18.33
C ASP A 79 4.63 5.94 19.71
N GLN A 80 5.89 5.88 20.13
CA GLN A 80 6.26 5.20 21.37
C GLN A 80 5.72 5.92 22.62
N LYS A 81 5.33 7.20 22.54
CA LYS A 81 4.81 7.95 23.69
C LYS A 81 3.46 7.42 24.17
N ILE A 82 2.71 6.74 23.30
CA ILE A 82 1.36 6.23 23.56
C ILE A 82 1.30 4.70 23.59
N ARG A 83 2.45 4.03 23.56
CA ARG A 83 2.54 2.57 23.69
C ARG A 83 2.37 2.17 25.15
N GLY A 84 1.34 1.35 25.43
CA GLY A 84 1.11 0.70 26.72
C GLY A 84 1.50 -0.78 26.70
N ASP A 85 1.00 -1.53 27.68
CA ASP A 85 1.39 -2.92 27.95
C ASP A 85 1.06 -3.89 26.79
N ALA A 86 -0.04 -3.67 26.09
CA ALA A 86 -0.58 -4.60 25.08
C ALA A 86 -0.70 -3.99 23.67
N GLY A 87 -0.20 -2.77 23.45
CA GLY A 87 -0.29 -2.09 22.15
C GLY A 87 -0.27 -0.57 22.25
N TYR A 88 -0.62 0.10 21.17
CA TYR A 88 -0.75 1.55 21.10
C TYR A 88 -2.12 1.96 21.63
N VAL A 89 -2.18 2.82 22.64
CA VAL A 89 -3.41 3.19 23.36
C VAL A 89 -3.95 4.50 22.80
N GLY A 90 -5.19 4.46 22.30
CA GLY A 90 -5.90 5.64 21.82
C GLY A 90 -6.61 6.40 22.94
N GLU A 91 -7.36 7.44 22.57
CA GLU A 91 -8.18 8.21 23.53
C GLU A 91 -9.31 7.37 24.16
N ASP A 92 -9.71 6.28 23.50
CA ASP A 92 -10.69 5.31 23.98
C ASP A 92 -10.12 4.33 25.03
N GLY A 93 -8.82 4.42 25.35
CA GLY A 93 -8.14 3.56 26.32
C GLY A 93 -7.89 2.13 25.81
N VAL A 94 -8.22 1.81 24.57
CA VAL A 94 -8.10 0.44 24.02
C VAL A 94 -6.70 0.27 23.41
N PRO A 95 -5.90 -0.72 23.84
CA PRO A 95 -4.63 -1.04 23.21
C PRO A 95 -4.85 -1.69 21.84
N ARG A 96 -4.12 -1.22 20.82
CA ARG A 96 -4.30 -1.65 19.42
C ARG A 96 -2.97 -1.95 18.72
N LEU A 97 -3.06 -2.86 17.74
CA LEU A 97 -2.09 -3.08 16.66
C LEU A 97 -2.81 -2.97 15.30
N ASN A 98 -3.73 -2.02 15.19
CA ASN A 98 -4.58 -1.81 14.00
C ASN A 98 -3.81 -1.42 12.73
N ILE A 99 -2.51 -1.12 12.83
CA ILE A 99 -1.65 -0.91 11.66
C ILE A 99 -1.60 -2.17 10.76
N LEU A 100 -1.79 -3.35 11.33
CA LEU A 100 -1.90 -4.61 10.58
C LEU A 100 -3.10 -4.62 9.63
N ASP A 101 -4.16 -3.86 9.92
CA ASP A 101 -5.29 -3.70 9.01
C ASP A 101 -4.95 -2.78 7.83
N VAL A 102 -4.19 -1.71 8.08
CA VAL A 102 -3.69 -0.82 7.02
C VAL A 102 -2.77 -1.59 6.08
N GLN A 103 -1.85 -2.41 6.61
CA GLN A 103 -1.00 -3.30 5.81
C GLN A 103 -1.84 -4.19 4.88
N LYS A 104 -2.90 -4.82 5.41
CA LYS A 104 -3.84 -5.63 4.61
C LYS A 104 -4.54 -4.80 3.54
N GLN A 105 -5.01 -3.59 3.87
CA GLN A 105 -5.73 -2.74 2.91
C GLN A 105 -4.84 -2.32 1.75
N ILE A 106 -3.62 -1.87 2.00
CA ILE A 106 -2.65 -1.52 0.95
C ILE A 106 -2.41 -2.73 0.04
N ARG A 107 -2.19 -3.91 0.63
CA ARG A 107 -1.87 -5.14 -0.10
C ARG A 107 -3.01 -5.67 -0.95
N TYR A 108 -4.24 -5.68 -0.42
CA TYR A 108 -5.40 -6.30 -1.07
C TYR A 108 -6.31 -5.31 -1.82
N MET A 109 -6.02 -4.01 -1.81
CA MET A 109 -6.77 -3.08 -2.64
C MET A 109 -6.47 -3.30 -4.13
N PRO A 110 -7.46 -3.19 -5.02
CA PRO A 110 -7.30 -3.48 -6.45
C PRO A 110 -6.69 -2.31 -7.24
N LYS A 111 -5.84 -1.51 -6.59
CA LYS A 111 -5.17 -0.32 -7.15
C LYS A 111 -3.69 -0.37 -6.77
N PRO A 112 -2.77 0.01 -7.67
CA PRO A 112 -1.38 0.20 -7.30
C PRO A 112 -1.22 1.28 -6.23
N VAL A 113 -0.34 1.02 -5.26
CA VAL A 113 0.05 1.95 -4.20
C VAL A 113 1.55 2.19 -4.29
N VAL A 114 1.96 3.44 -4.41
CA VAL A 114 3.36 3.87 -4.50
C VAL A 114 3.76 4.56 -3.21
N ALA A 115 4.80 4.07 -2.54
CA ALA A 115 5.44 4.80 -1.46
C ALA A 115 6.37 5.86 -2.05
N MET A 116 6.09 7.13 -1.77
CA MET A 116 6.95 8.26 -2.10
C MET A 116 7.75 8.64 -0.85
N VAL A 117 9.02 8.21 -0.79
CA VAL A 117 9.80 8.23 0.45
C VAL A 117 10.83 9.35 0.43
N ALA A 118 10.62 10.37 1.26
CA ALA A 118 11.64 11.34 1.65
C ALA A 118 12.09 11.10 3.10
N GLY A 119 13.39 11.21 3.36
CA GLY A 119 13.94 11.06 4.71
C GLY A 119 13.66 9.69 5.35
N TYR A 120 13.35 9.67 6.64
CA TYR A 120 13.23 8.43 7.42
C TYR A 120 11.98 7.58 7.11
N ALA A 121 12.19 6.34 6.68
CA ALA A 121 11.22 5.25 6.69
C ALA A 121 11.70 4.16 7.67
N VAL A 122 11.21 4.21 8.91
CA VAL A 122 11.79 3.45 10.04
C VAL A 122 10.74 2.63 10.79
N GLY A 123 11.12 1.43 11.24
CA GLY A 123 10.27 0.59 12.08
C GLY A 123 8.96 0.23 11.37
N GLY A 124 7.82 0.55 12.00
CA GLY A 124 6.51 0.36 11.36
C GLY A 124 6.35 1.15 10.05
N GLY A 125 6.99 2.32 9.92
CA GLY A 125 7.02 3.09 8.68
C GLY A 125 7.88 2.42 7.61
N HIS A 126 8.93 1.70 8.02
CA HIS A 126 9.69 0.86 7.11
C HIS A 126 8.85 -0.30 6.56
N VAL A 127 7.98 -0.89 7.39
CA VAL A 127 7.05 -1.92 6.94
C VAL A 127 6.01 -1.32 5.98
N LEU A 128 5.44 -0.15 6.28
CA LEU A 128 4.46 0.48 5.39
C LEU A 128 4.99 0.70 3.97
N HIS A 129 6.22 1.21 3.79
CA HIS A 129 6.77 1.38 2.44
C HIS A 129 6.90 0.06 1.70
N MET A 130 7.35 -1.01 2.38
CA MET A 130 7.50 -2.33 1.76
C MET A 130 6.16 -2.96 1.38
N LEU A 131 5.06 -2.56 2.02
CA LEU A 131 3.73 -3.07 1.72
C LEU A 131 3.09 -2.36 0.52
N CYS A 132 3.56 -1.16 0.17
CA CYS A 132 3.24 -0.54 -1.11
C CYS A 132 3.77 -1.41 -2.26
N ASP A 133 3.13 -1.33 -3.42
CA ASP A 133 3.51 -2.15 -4.58
C ASP A 133 4.86 -1.68 -5.17
N LEU A 134 5.13 -0.37 -5.10
CA LEU A 134 6.36 0.26 -5.58
C LEU A 134 6.84 1.32 -4.59
N THR A 135 8.14 1.59 -4.58
CA THR A 135 8.77 2.66 -3.78
C THR A 135 9.66 3.52 -4.66
N ILE A 136 9.39 4.83 -4.68
CA ILE A 136 10.26 5.87 -5.23
C ILE A 136 10.86 6.64 -4.05
N ALA A 137 12.18 6.73 -4.00
CA ALA A 137 12.88 7.36 -2.88
C ALA A 137 13.63 8.63 -3.31
N ALA A 138 13.63 9.63 -2.44
CA ALA A 138 14.59 10.72 -2.54
C ALA A 138 15.99 10.25 -2.13
N ASP A 139 17.02 10.92 -2.64
CA ASP A 139 18.42 10.73 -2.25
C ASP A 139 18.67 10.91 -0.74
N ASN A 140 17.84 11.73 -0.08
CA ASN A 140 17.88 11.92 1.38
C ASN A 140 17.21 10.79 2.19
N ALA A 141 16.64 9.77 1.54
CA ALA A 141 15.91 8.71 2.22
C ALA A 141 16.81 7.81 3.07
N GLN A 142 16.28 7.35 4.20
CA GLN A 142 16.94 6.50 5.18
C GLN A 142 16.00 5.39 5.65
N PHE A 143 16.43 4.14 5.47
CA PHE A 143 15.63 2.94 5.70
C PHE A 143 16.19 2.11 6.85
N GLY A 144 15.34 1.57 7.72
CA GLY A 144 15.81 0.65 8.75
C GLY A 144 14.72 0.13 9.69
N GLN A 145 15.02 -0.99 10.35
CA GLN A 145 14.20 -1.51 11.43
C GLN A 145 14.79 -1.14 12.77
N THR A 146 13.93 -0.91 13.76
CA THR A 146 14.34 -0.57 15.13
C THR A 146 13.74 -1.49 16.17
N GLY A 147 12.85 -2.42 15.76
CA GLY A 147 12.06 -3.24 16.66
C GLY A 147 12.86 -3.83 17.82
N PRO A 148 13.88 -4.67 17.57
CA PRO A 148 14.70 -5.25 18.65
C PRO A 148 15.35 -4.23 19.59
N LYS A 149 15.70 -3.02 19.10
CA LYS A 149 16.24 -1.92 19.92
C LYS A 149 15.18 -1.29 20.84
N VAL A 150 13.90 -1.31 20.46
CA VAL A 150 12.78 -0.67 21.19
C VAL A 150 11.78 -1.70 21.75
N GLY A 151 12.18 -2.97 21.86
CA GLY A 151 11.34 -4.04 22.39
C GLY A 151 10.09 -4.33 21.54
N SER A 152 10.23 -4.35 20.20
CA SER A 152 9.16 -4.62 19.25
C SER A 152 9.66 -5.50 18.09
N PHE A 153 8.77 -6.00 17.25
CA PHE A 153 9.09 -6.66 15.99
C PHE A 153 7.84 -6.72 15.10
N ASP A 154 8.04 -6.86 13.79
CA ASP A 154 6.98 -7.27 12.86
C ASP A 154 7.42 -8.57 12.19
N GLY A 155 6.91 -9.69 12.72
CA GLY A 155 7.21 -11.03 12.24
C GLY A 155 6.33 -11.50 11.08
N GLY A 156 5.37 -10.66 10.66
CA GLY A 156 4.53 -10.90 9.51
C GLY A 156 5.24 -10.46 8.24
N TRP A 157 4.58 -9.63 7.43
CA TRP A 157 5.17 -9.09 6.21
C TRP A 157 6.42 -8.24 6.48
N GLY A 158 6.56 -7.63 7.66
CA GLY A 158 7.78 -6.92 8.03
C GLY A 158 9.04 -7.78 7.97
N ALA A 159 8.93 -9.09 8.21
CA ALA A 159 10.05 -10.04 8.12
C ALA A 159 9.97 -10.94 6.88
N SER A 160 8.83 -11.61 6.66
CA SER A 160 8.69 -12.62 5.61
C SER A 160 8.68 -11.99 4.21
N TYR A 161 7.95 -10.90 4.02
CA TYR A 161 7.86 -10.21 2.73
C TYR A 161 9.13 -9.43 2.42
N MET A 162 9.76 -8.80 3.42
CA MET A 162 11.11 -8.23 3.27
C MET A 162 12.09 -9.27 2.69
N ALA A 163 12.05 -10.52 3.16
CA ALA A 163 12.91 -11.57 2.63
C ALA A 163 12.55 -12.00 1.20
N ARG A 164 11.30 -11.80 0.74
CA ARG A 164 10.92 -11.97 -0.68
C ARG A 164 11.46 -10.85 -1.57
N ILE A 165 11.70 -9.66 -1.03
CA ILE A 165 12.24 -8.50 -1.76
C ILE A 165 13.77 -8.55 -1.82
N ILE A 166 14.44 -8.58 -0.66
CA ILE A 166 15.91 -8.41 -0.56
C ILE A 166 16.66 -9.70 -0.19
N GLY A 167 15.96 -10.83 -0.10
CA GLY A 167 16.54 -12.11 0.29
C GLY A 167 16.80 -12.28 1.78
N GLN A 168 16.97 -13.54 2.20
CA GLN A 168 17.06 -13.93 3.62
C GLN A 168 18.23 -13.30 4.39
N LYS A 169 19.40 -13.14 3.75
CA LYS A 169 20.60 -12.61 4.42
C LYS A 169 20.43 -11.14 4.81
N ARG A 170 20.01 -10.31 3.85
CA ARG A 170 19.80 -8.88 4.06
C ARG A 170 18.61 -8.61 4.98
N ALA A 171 17.50 -9.33 4.82
CA ALA A 171 16.35 -9.17 5.71
C ALA A 171 16.72 -9.42 7.18
N ARG A 172 17.52 -10.46 7.45
CA ARG A 172 18.05 -10.72 8.80
C ARG A 172 19.03 -9.65 9.26
N GLU A 173 19.88 -9.14 8.38
CA GLU A 173 20.81 -8.04 8.69
C GLU A 173 20.05 -6.79 9.15
N VAL A 174 19.02 -6.37 8.40
CA VAL A 174 18.18 -5.21 8.73
C VAL A 174 17.53 -5.38 10.11
N TRP A 175 16.92 -6.53 10.37
CA TRP A 175 16.23 -6.77 11.65
C TRP A 175 17.19 -6.96 12.83
N PHE A 176 18.27 -7.73 12.67
CA PHE A 176 19.15 -8.08 13.79
C PHE A 176 20.09 -6.95 14.18
N LEU A 177 20.58 -6.17 13.20
CA LEU A 177 21.54 -5.10 13.46
C LEU A 177 20.88 -3.74 13.65
N CYS A 178 19.63 -3.57 13.23
CA CYS A 178 18.88 -2.32 13.33
C CYS A 178 19.67 -1.11 12.78
N ARG A 179 20.46 -1.31 11.72
CA ARG A 179 21.23 -0.27 11.03
C ARG A 179 20.32 0.55 10.11
N MET A 180 20.79 1.75 9.78
CA MET A 180 20.19 2.60 8.77
C MET A 180 20.91 2.42 7.43
N TYR A 181 20.14 2.40 6.35
CA TYR A 181 20.62 2.24 4.98
C TYR A 181 20.13 3.42 4.14
N ASP A 182 21.00 3.98 3.32
CA ASP A 182 20.66 5.08 2.42
C ASP A 182 19.85 4.60 1.21
N ALA A 183 19.30 5.56 0.46
CA ALA A 183 18.50 5.33 -0.74
C ALA A 183 19.22 4.48 -1.79
N GLN A 184 20.52 4.74 -2.00
CA GLN A 184 21.30 4.01 -3.00
C GLN A 184 21.53 2.55 -2.59
N THR A 185 21.79 2.28 -1.32
CA THR A 185 21.90 0.92 -0.78
C THR A 185 20.57 0.19 -0.93
N ALA A 186 19.46 0.86 -0.59
CA ALA A 186 18.12 0.29 -0.74
C ALA A 186 17.80 -0.06 -2.20
N LEU A 187 18.14 0.81 -3.15
CA LEU A 187 18.03 0.54 -4.60
C LEU A 187 18.88 -0.65 -5.02
N ASN A 188 20.17 -0.67 -4.65
CA ASN A 188 21.10 -1.76 -4.98
C ASN A 188 20.66 -3.12 -4.41
N TRP A 189 19.85 -3.11 -3.35
CA TRP A 189 19.32 -4.32 -2.75
C TRP A 189 18.01 -4.80 -3.36
N GLY A 190 17.34 -3.96 -4.16
CA GLY A 190 16.01 -4.20 -4.71
C GLY A 190 14.87 -3.79 -3.78
N LEU A 191 15.16 -3.04 -2.71
CA LEU A 191 14.16 -2.57 -1.74
C LEU A 191 13.38 -1.34 -2.23
N VAL A 192 13.97 -0.60 -3.17
CA VAL A 192 13.45 0.64 -3.78
C VAL A 192 13.56 0.50 -5.30
N ASN A 193 12.60 1.05 -6.04
CA ASN A 193 12.54 0.95 -7.50
C ASN A 193 13.34 2.05 -8.20
N CYS A 194 13.32 3.27 -7.66
CA CYS A 194 14.00 4.44 -8.23
C CYS A 194 14.49 5.38 -7.12
N VAL A 195 15.62 6.04 -7.36
CA VAL A 195 16.18 7.08 -6.48
C VAL A 195 16.40 8.35 -7.30
N VAL A 196 15.86 9.47 -6.81
CA VAL A 196 15.98 10.80 -7.44
C VAL A 196 16.34 11.86 -6.39
N PRO A 197 16.86 13.04 -6.79
CA PRO A 197 16.99 14.16 -5.85
C PRO A 197 15.65 14.50 -5.20
N TYR A 198 15.66 14.91 -3.93
CA TYR A 198 14.43 15.26 -3.19
C TYR A 198 13.51 16.22 -3.96
N GLU A 199 14.08 17.22 -4.64
CA GLU A 199 13.33 18.23 -5.40
C GLU A 199 12.58 17.64 -6.61
N LYS A 200 12.98 16.45 -7.07
CA LYS A 200 12.35 15.72 -8.19
C LYS A 200 11.45 14.57 -7.74
N LEU A 201 11.37 14.30 -6.43
CA LEU A 201 10.66 13.14 -5.89
C LEU A 201 9.18 13.12 -6.30
N GLU A 202 8.48 14.24 -6.16
CA GLU A 202 7.06 14.31 -6.51
C GLU A 202 6.84 14.18 -8.03
N GLU A 203 7.66 14.84 -8.84
CA GLU A 203 7.57 14.75 -10.30
C GLU A 203 7.80 13.33 -10.81
N GLU A 204 8.85 12.66 -10.33
CA GLU A 204 9.16 11.28 -10.71
C GLU A 204 8.04 10.32 -10.28
N THR A 205 7.56 10.46 -9.04
CA THR A 205 6.49 9.60 -8.51
C THR A 205 5.20 9.75 -9.32
N VAL A 206 4.80 10.99 -9.64
CA VAL A 206 3.61 11.24 -10.45
C VAL A 206 3.80 10.69 -11.87
N SER A 207 4.99 10.82 -12.47
CA SER A 207 5.28 10.23 -13.79
C SER A 207 5.01 8.72 -13.81
N TRP A 208 5.48 7.97 -12.81
CA TRP A 208 5.22 6.53 -12.70
C TRP A 208 3.73 6.23 -12.50
N CYS A 209 3.02 7.08 -11.76
CA CYS A 209 1.57 6.95 -11.60
C CYS A 209 0.84 7.17 -12.94
N CYS A 210 1.22 8.19 -13.72
CA CYS A 210 0.68 8.46 -15.05
C CYS A 210 0.91 7.27 -15.99
N GLU A 211 2.12 6.69 -15.99
CA GLU A 211 2.41 5.50 -16.78
C GLU A 211 1.49 4.33 -16.41
N MET A 212 1.23 4.09 -15.12
CA MET A 212 0.29 3.05 -14.70
C MET A 212 -1.17 3.36 -15.10
N LEU A 213 -1.58 4.63 -15.10
CA LEU A 213 -2.92 5.07 -15.49
C LEU A 213 -3.21 4.86 -17.00
N GLU A 214 -2.18 4.75 -17.83
CA GLU A 214 -2.33 4.38 -19.24
C GLU A 214 -2.56 2.88 -19.47
N LYS A 215 -2.40 2.04 -18.43
CA LYS A 215 -2.51 0.58 -18.55
C LYS A 215 -3.93 0.11 -18.21
N SER A 216 -4.26 -1.10 -18.64
CA SER A 216 -5.58 -1.70 -18.34
C SER A 216 -5.77 -1.87 -16.83
N PRO A 217 -6.80 -1.25 -16.21
CA PRO A 217 -7.01 -1.33 -14.76
C PRO A 217 -7.32 -2.76 -14.31
N LEU A 218 -7.99 -3.53 -15.17
CA LEU A 218 -8.26 -4.94 -14.92
C LEU A 218 -6.98 -5.78 -14.95
N ALA A 219 -6.07 -5.51 -15.89
CA ALA A 219 -4.79 -6.23 -15.96
C ALA A 219 -3.93 -5.95 -14.72
N LEU A 220 -3.80 -4.69 -14.31
CA LEU A 220 -3.05 -4.31 -13.10
C LEU A 220 -3.61 -4.99 -11.85
N ARG A 221 -4.94 -4.99 -11.68
CA ARG A 221 -5.62 -5.68 -10.59
C ARG A 221 -5.30 -7.18 -10.58
N MET A 222 -5.43 -7.86 -11.72
CA MET A 222 -5.16 -9.30 -11.82
C MET A 222 -3.70 -9.64 -11.51
N ILE A 223 -2.76 -8.82 -11.99
CA ILE A 223 -1.32 -9.00 -11.72
C ILE A 223 -1.03 -8.81 -10.23
N LYS A 224 -1.58 -7.76 -9.61
CA LYS A 224 -1.44 -7.54 -8.16
C LYS A 224 -1.99 -8.73 -7.35
N GLY A 225 -3.17 -9.24 -7.71
CA GLY A 225 -3.75 -10.44 -7.09
C GLY A 225 -2.88 -11.69 -7.25
N ALA A 226 -2.28 -11.89 -8.43
CA ALA A 226 -1.39 -13.02 -8.71
C ALA A 226 -0.08 -12.94 -7.88
N LEU A 227 0.53 -11.76 -7.79
CA LEU A 227 1.72 -11.53 -6.97
C LEU A 227 1.44 -11.77 -5.48
N ASN A 228 0.26 -11.38 -5.00
CA ASN A 228 -0.16 -11.67 -3.63
C ASN A 228 -0.37 -13.18 -3.40
N ALA A 229 -0.93 -13.91 -4.38
CA ALA A 229 -1.15 -15.36 -4.29
C ALA A 229 0.14 -16.17 -4.10
N ASP A 230 1.27 -15.71 -4.62
CA ASP A 230 2.59 -16.33 -4.39
C ASP A 230 3.07 -16.25 -2.93
N CYS A 231 2.57 -15.25 -2.19
CA CYS A 231 3.00 -14.99 -0.81
C CYS A 231 1.95 -15.41 0.23
N ASP A 232 0.66 -15.25 -0.06
CA ASP A 232 -0.40 -15.27 0.95
C ASP A 232 -1.28 -16.53 0.91
N GLY A 233 -0.89 -17.54 0.13
CA GLY A 233 -1.58 -18.83 0.06
C GLY A 233 -3.09 -18.68 -0.22
N GLN A 234 -3.94 -19.23 0.64
CA GLN A 234 -5.40 -19.17 0.48
C GLN A 234 -5.95 -17.73 0.46
N ALA A 235 -5.33 -16.79 1.19
CA ALA A 235 -5.80 -15.40 1.20
C ALA A 235 -5.51 -14.70 -0.13
N GLY A 236 -4.34 -14.92 -0.72
CA GLY A 236 -4.03 -14.41 -2.06
C GLY A 236 -4.86 -15.09 -3.16
N LEU A 237 -5.10 -16.41 -3.04
CA LEU A 237 -6.03 -17.13 -3.93
C LEU A 237 -7.46 -16.56 -3.83
N GLN A 238 -7.91 -16.18 -2.64
CA GLN A 238 -9.24 -15.57 -2.46
C GLN A 238 -9.37 -14.25 -3.24
N GLN A 239 -8.35 -13.38 -3.20
CA GLN A 239 -8.35 -12.16 -4.01
C GLN A 239 -8.39 -12.48 -5.50
N PHE A 240 -7.45 -13.30 -5.99
CA PHE A 240 -7.33 -13.63 -7.40
C PHE A 240 -8.58 -14.34 -7.95
N ALA A 241 -9.11 -15.34 -7.23
CA ALA A 241 -10.31 -16.06 -7.62
C ALA A 241 -11.58 -15.19 -7.53
N GLY A 242 -11.61 -14.22 -6.62
CA GLY A 242 -12.66 -13.20 -6.54
C GLY A 242 -12.70 -12.34 -7.81
N ASP A 243 -11.55 -11.90 -8.29
CA ASP A 243 -11.46 -11.14 -9.55
C ASP A 243 -11.76 -12.01 -10.78
N ALA A 244 -11.36 -13.29 -10.79
CA ALA A 244 -11.76 -14.24 -11.82
C ALA A 244 -13.29 -14.48 -11.84
N THR A 245 -13.93 -14.50 -10.67
CA THR A 245 -15.39 -14.60 -10.56
C THR A 245 -16.07 -13.34 -11.08
N MET A 246 -15.54 -12.16 -10.77
CA MET A 246 -16.02 -10.89 -11.33
C MET A 246 -15.96 -10.90 -12.87
N LEU A 247 -14.86 -11.40 -13.45
CA LEU A 247 -14.72 -11.57 -14.89
C LEU A 247 -15.74 -12.54 -15.47
N PHE A 248 -15.92 -13.69 -14.82
CA PHE A 248 -16.91 -14.67 -15.24
C PHE A 248 -18.33 -14.06 -15.25
N TYR A 249 -18.68 -13.24 -14.25
CA TYR A 249 -19.98 -12.56 -14.19
C TYR A 249 -20.27 -11.61 -15.35
N MET A 250 -19.24 -11.16 -16.08
CA MET A 250 -19.40 -10.33 -17.28
C MET A 250 -19.76 -11.14 -18.53
N THR A 251 -19.63 -12.48 -18.50
CA THR A 251 -19.86 -13.36 -19.65
C THR A 251 -21.34 -13.70 -19.86
N GLU A 252 -21.71 -14.03 -21.10
CA GLU A 252 -23.06 -14.54 -21.42
C GLU A 252 -23.36 -15.88 -20.71
N GLU A 253 -22.34 -16.69 -20.45
CA GLU A 253 -22.49 -17.97 -19.74
C GLU A 253 -22.96 -17.76 -18.29
N ALA A 254 -22.33 -16.84 -17.56
CA ALA A 254 -22.78 -16.49 -16.21
C ALA A 254 -24.19 -15.87 -16.21
N GLN A 255 -24.49 -15.03 -17.20
CA GLN A 255 -25.81 -14.40 -17.34
C GLN A 255 -26.91 -15.43 -17.58
N GLU A 256 -26.67 -16.45 -18.42
CA GLU A 256 -27.60 -17.57 -18.64
C GLU A 256 -27.93 -18.30 -17.34
N GLY A 257 -26.93 -18.60 -16.50
CA GLY A 257 -27.15 -19.22 -15.20
C GLY A 257 -28.01 -18.37 -14.26
N ARG A 258 -27.70 -17.07 -14.18
CA ARG A 258 -28.45 -16.10 -13.36
C ARG A 258 -29.91 -15.98 -13.83
N ASP A 259 -30.13 -15.83 -15.12
CA ASP A 259 -31.45 -15.55 -15.69
C ASP A 259 -32.33 -16.80 -15.67
N ALA A 260 -31.76 -17.98 -15.96
CA ALA A 260 -32.47 -19.25 -15.81
C ALA A 260 -32.99 -19.47 -14.38
N PHE A 261 -32.18 -19.16 -13.36
CA PHE A 261 -32.59 -19.24 -11.97
C PHE A 261 -33.75 -18.28 -11.64
N LYS A 262 -33.66 -17.02 -12.07
CA LYS A 262 -34.73 -16.01 -11.88
C LYS A 262 -36.04 -16.41 -12.56
N GLU A 263 -35.94 -16.95 -13.76
CA GLU A 263 -37.06 -17.40 -14.59
C GLU A 263 -37.57 -18.79 -14.21
N LYS A 264 -36.95 -19.45 -13.21
CA LYS A 264 -37.28 -20.81 -12.75
C LYS A 264 -37.29 -21.84 -13.88
N ARG A 265 -36.37 -21.69 -14.84
CA ARG A 265 -36.15 -22.63 -15.94
C ARG A 265 -34.80 -23.32 -15.81
N LYS A 266 -34.65 -24.45 -16.50
CA LYS A 266 -33.34 -25.10 -16.62
C LYS A 266 -32.40 -24.22 -17.47
N PRO A 267 -31.13 -24.01 -17.06
CA PRO A 267 -30.16 -23.28 -17.88
C PRO A 267 -29.75 -24.09 -19.10
N LYS A 268 -29.48 -23.39 -20.21
CA LYS A 268 -29.06 -23.93 -21.51
C LYS A 268 -27.58 -23.64 -21.75
N PHE A 269 -26.71 -24.37 -21.06
CA PHE A 269 -25.26 -24.23 -21.20
C PHE A 269 -24.68 -24.98 -22.40
N ASP A 270 -25.47 -25.84 -23.05
CA ASP A 270 -25.10 -26.59 -24.25
C ASP A 270 -24.76 -25.71 -25.46
N LYS A 271 -25.19 -24.44 -25.45
CA LYS A 271 -24.88 -23.46 -26.49
C LYS A 271 -23.46 -22.86 -26.41
N PHE A 272 -22.75 -23.03 -25.28
CA PHE A 272 -21.42 -22.46 -25.09
C PHE A 272 -20.33 -23.50 -25.43
N PRO A 273 -19.25 -23.09 -26.14
CA PRO A 273 -18.17 -24.00 -26.48
C PRO A 273 -17.38 -24.41 -25.23
N ARG A 274 -16.98 -25.69 -25.18
CA ARG A 274 -16.06 -26.19 -24.16
C ARG A 274 -14.64 -26.09 -24.72
N LEU A 275 -13.93 -25.03 -24.33
CA LEU A 275 -12.56 -24.78 -24.78
C LEU A 275 -11.60 -25.87 -24.24
N PRO A 276 -10.48 -26.16 -24.93
CA PRO A 276 -9.49 -27.16 -24.53
C PRO A 276 -8.84 -26.92 -23.16
#